data_AF-A0A4P5Y0J5-F1
#
_entry.id   AF-A0A4P5Y0J5-F1
#
_cell.length_a   1.000
_cell.length_b   1.000
_cell.length_c   1.000
_cell.angle_alpha   90.00
_cell.angle_beta   90.00
_cell.angle_gamma   90.00
#
_symmetry.space_group_name_H-M   'P 1'
#
loop_
_entity.id
_entity.type
_entity.pdbx_description
1 polymer ?
#
loop_
_entity_poly.entity_id
_entity_poly.type
_entity_poly.pdbx_seq_one_letter_code
_entity_poly.pdbx_strand_id
1 'polypeptide(L)'
;MSSDSDDTIEKGRIDLVPMIDCIMLLLLFFMLTTKFTSEEKSISSILPTNKGTSPAKPDKVVEPPQMVQIVITPAGLPMMNTEREYQTWYDQNVGVGQGIIPAAELRMGGNPATIKLENRKLSQRDNPNLAGEVENIHAFIHEALKRYEIPGKPRKEQSEIVVSCFSALSWRYALIAYDAARSYEVKQGAIFDAKDPNSLTNARAVSFAPPRVRNYSVKEMGAELFELHRLK
;
A
#
# COMPACT_ATOMS: atom_id res chain seq x y z
N MET A 1 32.90 12.34 -74.38
CA MET A 1 32.23 11.27 -73.61
C MET A 1 32.43 11.62 -72.15
N SER A 2 31.34 12.04 -71.53
CA SER A 2 31.24 12.68 -70.22
C SER A 2 30.48 11.76 -69.28
N SER A 3 30.69 12.02 -67.99
CA SER A 3 30.03 11.48 -66.78
C SER A 3 30.47 10.08 -66.32
N ASP A 4 31.40 10.06 -65.36
CA ASP A 4 31.36 9.13 -64.22
C ASP A 4 32.36 9.55 -63.13
N SER A 5 32.08 10.70 -62.50
CA SER A 5 32.81 11.12 -61.31
C SER A 5 32.01 12.12 -60.49
N ASP A 6 30.81 11.73 -60.05
CA ASP A 6 30.06 12.54 -59.07
C ASP A 6 29.30 11.73 -57.99
N ASP A 7 29.42 10.39 -57.98
CA ASP A 7 28.60 9.54 -57.09
C ASP A 7 29.23 9.18 -55.73
N THR A 8 30.28 9.88 -55.28
CA THR A 8 31.05 9.42 -54.09
C THR A 8 31.10 10.35 -52.88
N ILE A 9 30.27 11.40 -52.78
CA ILE A 9 30.18 12.20 -51.53
C ILE A 9 28.73 12.65 -51.23
N GLU A 10 27.79 11.71 -51.03
CA GLU A 10 26.49 11.99 -50.38
C GLU A 10 26.11 10.92 -49.32
N LYS A 11 27.08 10.45 -48.54
CA LYS A 11 26.84 9.64 -47.34
C LYS A 11 27.58 10.26 -46.16
N GLY A 12 26.94 11.19 -45.45
CA GLY A 12 27.58 11.75 -44.27
C GLY A 12 26.90 12.90 -43.54
N ARG A 13 25.72 13.37 -43.95
CA ARG A 13 24.90 14.26 -43.11
C ARG A 13 23.74 13.48 -42.54
N ILE A 14 23.93 12.95 -41.34
CA ILE A 14 22.82 12.48 -40.50
C ILE A 14 21.92 13.69 -40.29
N ASP A 15 20.69 13.63 -40.77
CA ASP A 15 19.70 14.66 -40.49
C ASP A 15 19.36 14.56 -38.99
N LEU A 16 19.80 15.55 -38.23
CA LEU A 16 19.68 15.59 -36.77
C LEU A 16 18.31 16.12 -36.33
N VAL A 17 17.52 16.68 -37.24
CA VAL A 17 16.21 17.28 -36.94
C VAL A 17 15.22 16.26 -36.36
N PRO A 18 15.10 15.03 -36.89
CA PRO A 18 14.23 14.00 -36.30
C PRO A 18 14.72 13.52 -34.91
N MET A 19 16.04 13.50 -34.68
CA MET A 19 16.59 13.09 -33.37
C MET A 19 16.30 14.12 -32.28
N ILE A 20 16.34 15.41 -32.61
CA ILE A 20 16.02 16.47 -31.64
C ILE A 20 14.57 16.38 -31.19
N ASP A 21 13.64 16.09 -32.11
CA ASP A 21 12.22 15.97 -31.77
C ASP A 21 11.95 14.74 -30.88
N CYS A 22 12.60 13.60 -31.17
CA CYS A 22 12.53 12.42 -30.30
C CYS A 22 13.11 12.67 -28.89
N ILE A 23 14.24 13.38 -28.77
CA ILE A 23 14.85 13.69 -27.47
C ILE A 23 13.99 14.70 -26.69
N MET A 24 13.43 15.71 -27.37
CA MET A 24 12.52 16.68 -26.76
C MET A 24 11.27 16.02 -26.21
N LEU A 25 10.66 15.09 -26.96
CA LEU A 25 9.49 14.34 -26.50
C LEU A 25 9.81 13.46 -25.29
N LEU A 26 10.99 12.84 -25.24
CA LEU A 26 11.44 12.06 -24.08
C LEU A 26 11.65 12.94 -22.85
N LEU A 27 12.27 14.11 -23.00
CA LEU A 27 12.48 15.05 -21.89
C LEU A 27 11.16 15.62 -21.37
N LEU A 28 10.22 15.96 -22.26
CA LEU A 28 8.91 16.48 -21.89
C LEU A 28 8.06 15.39 -21.21
N PHE A 29 8.15 14.14 -21.69
CA PHE A 29 7.57 12.98 -21.01
C PHE A 29 8.15 12.78 -19.61
N PHE A 30 9.49 12.84 -19.45
CA PHE A 30 10.10 12.73 -18.13
C PHE A 30 9.69 13.90 -17.22
N MET A 31 9.71 15.16 -17.68
CA MET A 31 9.25 16.30 -16.88
C MET A 31 7.79 16.19 -16.42
N LEU A 32 6.91 15.67 -17.28
CA LEU A 32 5.48 15.49 -16.95
C LEU A 32 5.23 14.27 -16.04
N THR A 33 6.04 13.21 -16.15
CA THR A 33 5.89 11.98 -15.36
C THR A 33 6.72 11.98 -14.06
N THR A 34 7.75 12.81 -13.95
CA THR A 34 8.44 13.10 -12.68
C THR A 34 7.54 13.97 -11.80
N LYS A 35 6.54 13.34 -11.20
CA LYS A 35 5.95 13.85 -9.97
C LYS A 35 6.97 13.58 -8.87
N PHE A 36 7.56 14.63 -8.30
CA PHE A 36 8.29 14.50 -7.05
C PHE A 36 7.39 13.75 -6.05
N THR A 37 7.78 12.53 -5.71
CA THR A 37 7.12 11.78 -4.65
C THR A 37 7.31 12.57 -3.36
N SER A 38 6.24 12.67 -2.56
CA SER A 38 6.20 13.48 -1.34
C SER A 38 7.30 13.14 -0.31
N GLU A 39 8.00 12.03 -0.49
CA GLU A 39 9.11 11.59 0.36
C GLU A 39 10.35 12.49 0.26
N GLU A 40 10.64 13.14 -0.88
CA GLU A 40 11.79 14.05 -0.93
C GLU A 40 11.58 15.34 -0.10
N LYS A 41 10.32 15.76 0.08
CA LYS A 41 9.98 16.91 0.92
C LYS A 41 10.18 16.64 2.41
N SER A 42 10.03 15.39 2.86
CA SER A 42 10.27 15.05 4.27
C SER A 42 11.76 14.98 4.60
N ILE A 43 12.61 14.62 3.64
CA ILE A 43 14.08 14.59 3.82
C ILE A 43 14.64 16.00 4.01
N SER A 44 14.11 17.01 3.31
CA SER A 44 14.47 18.42 3.53
C SER A 44 14.09 18.97 4.92
N SER A 45 13.20 18.30 5.67
CA SER A 45 12.92 18.62 7.08
C SER A 45 13.92 17.98 8.05
N ILE A 46 14.63 16.94 7.62
CA ILE A 46 15.58 16.19 8.46
C ILE A 46 17.00 16.73 8.29
N LEU A 47 17.29 17.38 7.16
CA LEU A 47 18.59 18.00 6.93
C LEU A 47 18.68 19.32 7.71
N PRO A 48 19.66 19.48 8.61
CA PRO A 48 19.83 20.73 9.35
C PRO A 48 20.17 21.83 8.34
N THR A 49 19.24 22.74 8.10
CA THR A 49 19.50 23.92 7.29
C THR A 49 20.55 24.75 8.00
N ASN A 50 21.70 24.85 7.37
CA ASN A 50 22.88 25.59 7.82
C ASN A 50 22.56 27.09 7.95
N LYS A 51 21.91 27.47 9.04
CA LYS A 51 21.83 28.83 9.55
C LYS A 51 22.13 28.75 11.03
N GLY A 52 23.39 29.00 11.37
CA GLY A 52 23.81 29.08 12.75
C GLY A 52 23.02 30.15 13.48
N THR A 53 22.31 29.75 14.54
CA THR A 53 22.17 30.50 15.81
C THR A 53 21.39 29.66 16.81
N SER A 54 22.05 29.43 17.96
CA SER A 54 21.54 29.00 19.27
C SER A 54 21.04 27.54 19.43
N PRO A 55 21.39 26.87 20.54
CA PRO A 55 20.92 25.53 20.84
C PRO A 55 19.44 25.61 21.23
N ALA A 56 18.56 25.46 20.25
CA ALA A 56 17.18 25.10 20.52
C ALA A 56 17.19 23.76 21.27
N LYS A 57 16.45 23.69 22.38
CA LYS A 57 16.16 22.46 23.12
C LYS A 57 15.83 21.35 22.10
N PRO A 58 16.29 20.10 22.32
CA PRO A 58 15.96 19.01 21.42
C PRO A 58 14.45 18.94 21.30
N ASP A 59 13.94 19.29 20.12
CA ASP A 59 12.55 19.06 19.76
C ASP A 59 12.28 17.58 20.00
N LYS A 60 11.17 17.33 20.68
CA LYS A 60 10.67 15.99 21.00
C LYS A 60 10.90 15.10 19.77
N VAL A 61 11.62 14.00 19.96
CA VAL A 61 11.65 12.88 19.00
C VAL A 61 10.22 12.71 18.53
N VAL A 62 9.94 13.05 17.27
CA VAL A 62 8.62 12.94 16.69
C VAL A 62 8.36 11.44 16.64
N GLU A 63 7.71 10.92 17.69
CA GLU A 63 7.30 9.54 17.72
C GLU A 63 6.49 9.28 16.46
N PRO A 64 6.85 8.25 15.67
CA PRO A 64 6.13 7.95 14.45
C PRO A 64 4.63 7.84 14.78
N PRO A 65 3.75 8.38 13.93
CA PRO A 65 2.32 8.38 14.19
C PRO A 65 1.87 6.97 14.56
N GLN A 66 1.18 6.81 15.70
CA GLN A 66 0.59 5.53 16.05
C GLN A 66 -0.49 5.21 15.01
N MET A 67 -0.17 4.35 14.04
CA MET A 67 -1.08 3.87 13.01
C MET A 67 -1.83 2.65 13.52
N VAL A 68 -3.11 2.53 13.15
CA VAL A 68 -3.90 1.33 13.39
C VAL A 68 -3.72 0.40 12.19
N GLN A 69 -3.06 -0.73 12.43
CA GLN A 69 -2.79 -1.71 11.39
C GLN A 69 -3.96 -2.70 11.27
N ILE A 70 -4.46 -2.90 10.06
CA ILE A 70 -5.29 -4.06 9.70
C ILE A 70 -4.39 -5.00 8.93
N VAL A 71 -4.10 -6.17 9.50
CA VAL A 71 -3.14 -7.12 8.96
C VAL A 71 -3.86 -8.33 8.41
N ILE A 72 -3.58 -8.67 7.16
CA ILE A 72 -4.18 -9.80 6.46
C ILE A 72 -3.06 -10.75 6.01
N THR A 73 -3.03 -11.94 6.60
CA THR A 73 -2.04 -12.99 6.34
C THR A 73 -2.72 -14.26 5.84
N PRO A 74 -1.97 -15.21 5.24
CA PRO A 74 -2.49 -16.53 4.95
C PRO A 74 -3.06 -17.20 6.21
N ALA A 75 -4.17 -17.94 6.09
CA ALA A 75 -4.73 -18.66 7.22
C ALA A 75 -3.80 -19.81 7.66
N GLY A 76 -3.71 -20.04 8.97
CA GLY A 76 -2.85 -21.07 9.55
C GLY A 76 -1.35 -20.75 9.49
N LEU A 77 -0.98 -19.49 9.29
CA LEU A 77 0.42 -19.04 9.34
C LEU A 77 0.95 -19.19 10.78
N PRO A 78 1.95 -20.06 11.05
CA PRO A 78 2.50 -20.21 12.38
C PRO A 78 3.38 -19.00 12.76
N MET A 79 3.54 -18.79 14.06
CA MET A 79 4.50 -17.83 14.60
C MET A 79 5.91 -18.39 14.41
N MET A 80 6.73 -17.69 13.61
CA MET A 80 8.11 -18.05 13.28
C MET A 80 9.05 -16.90 13.59
N ASN A 81 10.31 -17.22 13.85
CA ASN A 81 11.28 -16.26 14.39
C ASN A 81 12.19 -15.67 13.32
N THR A 82 12.25 -16.26 12.12
CA THR A 82 13.14 -15.81 11.04
C THR A 82 12.43 -15.73 9.69
N GLU A 83 12.87 -14.81 8.84
CA GLU A 83 12.35 -14.66 7.46
C GLU A 83 12.49 -15.95 6.64
N ARG A 84 13.57 -16.71 6.87
CA ARG A 84 13.83 -17.97 6.18
C ARG A 84 12.83 -19.06 6.55
N GLU A 85 12.40 -19.13 7.80
CA GLU A 85 11.34 -20.05 8.24
C GLU A 85 10.03 -19.72 7.53
N TYR A 86 9.68 -18.43 7.44
CA TYR A 86 8.50 -17.97 6.69
C TYR A 86 8.59 -18.28 5.20
N GLN A 87 9.77 -18.10 4.59
CA GLN A 87 9.99 -18.47 3.19
C GLN A 87 9.80 -19.98 2.98
N THR A 88 10.37 -20.79 3.87
CA THR A 88 10.25 -22.26 3.80
C THR A 88 8.80 -22.69 3.94
N TRP A 89 8.05 -22.08 4.86
CA TRP A 89 6.62 -22.32 5.01
C TRP A 89 5.84 -21.92 3.76
N TYR A 90 6.15 -20.75 3.19
CA TYR A 90 5.51 -20.27 1.97
C TYR A 90 5.77 -21.24 0.81
N ASP A 91 7.01 -21.66 0.59
CA ASP A 91 7.36 -22.58 -0.48
C ASP A 91 6.63 -23.94 -0.33
N GLN A 92 6.56 -24.46 0.90
CA GLN A 92 5.91 -25.75 1.20
C GLN A 92 4.38 -25.72 1.08
N ASN A 93 3.74 -24.61 1.45
CA ASN A 93 2.29 -24.54 1.61
C ASN A 93 1.59 -23.73 0.49
N VAL A 94 2.32 -22.89 -0.23
CA VAL A 94 1.77 -21.96 -1.23
C VAL A 94 2.54 -22.05 -2.56
N GLY A 95 3.87 -22.01 -2.51
CA GLY A 95 4.75 -21.92 -3.67
C GLY A 95 4.72 -23.15 -4.60
N VAL A 96 4.41 -24.33 -4.06
CA VAL A 96 4.30 -25.57 -4.86
C VAL A 96 2.84 -25.84 -5.23
N GLY A 97 2.40 -25.26 -6.36
CA GLY A 97 1.31 -25.80 -7.17
C GLY A 97 -0.14 -25.37 -6.87
N GLN A 98 -0.40 -24.50 -5.88
CA GLN A 98 -1.79 -24.07 -5.59
C GLN A 98 -2.18 -22.69 -6.12
N GLY A 99 -1.24 -21.78 -6.40
CA GLY A 99 -1.45 -20.50 -7.10
C GLY A 99 -2.39 -19.48 -6.43
N ILE A 100 -3.32 -19.92 -5.58
CA ILE A 100 -4.35 -19.14 -4.91
C ILE A 100 -4.44 -19.68 -3.48
N ILE A 101 -4.10 -18.83 -2.53
CA ILE A 101 -4.28 -19.14 -1.10
C ILE A 101 -5.81 -19.15 -0.82
N PRO A 102 -6.39 -20.26 -0.33
CA PRO A 102 -7.84 -20.43 -0.26
C PRO A 102 -8.50 -19.65 0.89
N ALA A 103 -7.73 -19.31 1.92
CA ALA A 103 -8.21 -18.56 3.07
C ALA A 103 -7.13 -17.64 3.65
N ALA A 104 -7.56 -16.50 4.15
CA ALA A 104 -6.73 -15.55 4.88
C ALA A 104 -7.23 -15.44 6.33
N GLU A 105 -6.38 -14.90 7.19
CA GLU A 105 -6.73 -14.44 8.53
C GLU A 105 -6.53 -12.94 8.59
N LEU A 106 -7.56 -12.25 9.08
CA LEU A 106 -7.53 -10.82 9.32
C LEU A 106 -7.41 -10.59 10.82
N ARG A 107 -6.47 -9.73 11.20
CA ARG A 107 -6.26 -9.30 12.58
C ARG A 107 -6.02 -7.80 12.64
N MET A 108 -6.20 -7.23 13.81
CA MET A 108 -5.83 -5.85 14.08
C MET A 108 -4.45 -5.83 14.74
N GLY A 109 -3.64 -4.82 14.43
CA GLY A 109 -2.33 -4.60 15.05
C GLY A 109 -2.45 -4.65 16.57
N GLY A 110 -1.62 -5.46 17.24
CA GLY A 110 -1.61 -5.56 18.71
C GLY A 110 -2.80 -6.34 19.31
N ASN A 111 -3.75 -6.82 18.50
CA ASN A 111 -4.85 -7.67 18.94
C ASN A 111 -4.64 -9.13 18.46
N PRO A 112 -4.61 -10.13 19.37
CA PRO A 112 -4.47 -11.53 18.98
C PRO A 112 -5.73 -12.12 18.34
N ALA A 113 -6.90 -11.47 18.48
CA ALA A 113 -8.12 -11.95 17.86
C ALA A 113 -8.02 -11.87 16.33
N THR A 114 -8.37 -12.96 15.67
CA THR A 114 -8.39 -13.05 14.20
C THR A 114 -9.78 -13.47 13.71
N ILE A 115 -10.12 -13.07 12.49
CA ILE A 115 -11.27 -13.56 11.75
C ILE A 115 -10.79 -14.22 10.46
N LYS A 116 -11.35 -15.39 10.14
CA LYS A 116 -10.99 -16.13 8.93
C LYS A 116 -11.77 -15.62 7.73
N LEU A 117 -11.07 -15.34 6.64
CA LEU A 117 -11.62 -14.89 5.37
C LEU A 117 -11.48 -16.00 4.32
N GLU A 118 -12.56 -16.67 3.96
CA GLU A 118 -12.52 -17.78 2.99
C GLU A 118 -12.77 -17.26 1.57
N ASN A 119 -11.82 -17.49 0.65
CA ASN A 119 -11.92 -16.97 -0.72
C ASN A 119 -13.20 -17.46 -1.40
N ARG A 120 -13.51 -18.75 -1.27
CA ARG A 120 -14.68 -19.38 -1.89
C ARG A 120 -16.00 -18.71 -1.51
N LYS A 121 -16.17 -18.37 -0.23
CA LYS A 121 -17.37 -17.70 0.27
C LYS A 121 -17.49 -16.28 -0.28
N LEU A 122 -16.35 -15.61 -0.43
CA LEU A 122 -16.32 -14.24 -0.92
C LEU A 122 -16.40 -14.17 -2.45
N SER A 123 -15.87 -15.14 -3.18
CA SER A 123 -15.76 -15.11 -4.65
C SER A 123 -16.99 -15.63 -5.39
N GLN A 124 -17.84 -16.43 -4.74
CA GLN A 124 -19.01 -17.02 -5.38
C GLN A 124 -20.08 -15.94 -5.64
N ARG A 125 -20.37 -15.68 -6.93
CA ARG A 125 -21.29 -14.63 -7.40
C ARG A 125 -22.68 -14.73 -6.78
N ASP A 126 -23.19 -15.95 -6.64
CA ASP A 126 -24.54 -16.24 -6.16
C ASP A 126 -24.55 -16.78 -4.72
N ASN A 127 -23.54 -16.43 -3.90
CA ASN A 127 -23.57 -16.81 -2.49
C ASN A 127 -24.66 -16.01 -1.76
N PRO A 128 -25.77 -16.66 -1.32
CA PRO A 128 -26.86 -15.95 -0.64
C PRO A 128 -26.41 -15.34 0.69
N ASN A 129 -25.34 -15.86 1.28
CA ASN A 129 -24.79 -15.42 2.55
C ASN A 129 -23.66 -14.40 2.41
N LEU A 130 -23.32 -13.95 1.20
CA LEU A 130 -22.21 -13.00 0.98
C LEU A 130 -22.38 -11.73 1.83
N ALA A 131 -23.60 -11.19 1.88
CA ALA A 131 -23.90 -10.00 2.68
C ALA A 131 -23.66 -10.23 4.18
N GLY A 132 -24.06 -11.40 4.71
CA GLY A 132 -23.82 -11.75 6.11
C GLY A 132 -22.34 -11.94 6.42
N GLU A 133 -21.58 -12.56 5.52
CA GLU A 133 -20.12 -12.71 5.67
C GLU A 133 -19.41 -11.34 5.68
N VAL A 134 -19.81 -10.43 4.78
CA VAL A 134 -19.28 -9.06 4.76
C VAL A 134 -19.66 -8.30 6.04
N GLU A 135 -20.91 -8.39 6.50
CA GLU A 135 -21.35 -7.72 7.73
C GLU A 135 -20.60 -8.26 8.95
N ASN A 136 -20.32 -9.56 9.02
CA ASN A 136 -19.51 -10.14 10.10
C ASN A 136 -18.09 -9.58 10.11
N ILE A 137 -17.45 -9.42 8.95
CA ILE A 137 -16.13 -8.81 8.82
C ILE A 137 -16.17 -7.33 9.22
N HIS A 138 -17.22 -6.62 8.81
CA HIS A 138 -17.44 -5.23 9.19
C HIS A 138 -17.58 -5.11 10.70
N ALA A 139 -18.44 -5.91 11.32
CA ALA A 139 -18.66 -5.91 12.76
C ALA A 139 -17.35 -6.16 13.52
N PHE A 140 -16.53 -7.12 13.09
CA PHE A 140 -15.22 -7.40 13.68
C PHE A 140 -14.29 -6.19 13.63
N ILE A 141 -14.13 -5.56 12.46
CA ILE A 141 -13.27 -4.38 12.29
C ILE A 141 -13.83 -3.18 13.06
N HIS A 142 -15.16 -2.98 13.05
CA HIS A 142 -15.83 -1.88 13.75
C HIS A 142 -15.61 -1.99 15.26
N GLU A 143 -15.78 -3.18 15.83
CA GLU A 143 -15.55 -3.41 17.25
C GLU A 143 -14.09 -3.13 17.63
N ALA A 144 -13.14 -3.55 16.80
CA ALA A 144 -11.74 -3.30 17.07
C ALA A 144 -11.36 -1.82 16.91
N LEU A 145 -11.83 -1.13 15.86
CA LEU A 145 -11.55 0.29 15.63
C LEU A 145 -12.04 1.18 16.77
N LYS A 146 -13.16 0.84 17.42
CA LYS A 146 -13.64 1.54 18.63
C LYS A 146 -12.59 1.62 19.74
N ARG A 147 -11.71 0.61 19.86
CA ARG A 147 -10.68 0.55 20.90
C ARG A 147 -9.52 1.50 20.63
N TYR A 148 -9.34 1.93 19.39
CA TYR A 148 -8.30 2.88 18.96
C TYR A 148 -8.85 4.30 18.77
N GLU A 149 -10.09 4.56 19.19
CA GLU A 149 -10.64 5.91 19.20
C GLU A 149 -9.98 6.73 20.30
N ILE A 150 -9.56 7.95 19.95
CA ILE A 150 -9.06 8.93 20.91
C ILE A 150 -10.23 9.86 21.25
N PRO A 151 -10.79 9.79 22.48
CA PRO A 151 -11.94 10.61 22.86
C PRO A 151 -11.66 12.10 22.70
N GLY A 152 -12.62 12.83 22.13
CA GLY A 152 -12.55 14.29 21.98
C GLY A 152 -11.70 14.79 20.79
N LYS A 153 -11.00 13.92 20.06
CA LYS A 153 -10.29 14.31 18.84
C LYS A 153 -11.20 14.26 17.60
N PRO A 154 -11.09 15.23 16.66
CA PRO A 154 -11.80 15.18 15.38
C PRO A 154 -11.31 13.99 14.53
N ARG A 155 -12.14 13.50 13.59
CA ARG A 155 -11.83 12.30 12.77
C ARG A 155 -10.49 12.41 12.05
N LYS A 156 -10.16 13.56 11.48
CA LYS A 156 -8.88 13.84 10.82
C LYS A 156 -7.65 13.69 11.72
N GLU A 157 -7.81 13.86 13.03
CA GLU A 157 -6.74 13.75 14.02
C GLU A 157 -6.70 12.40 14.73
N GLN A 158 -7.61 11.48 14.37
CA GLN A 158 -7.53 10.09 14.79
C GLN A 158 -6.34 9.40 14.11
N SER A 159 -5.76 8.41 14.76
CA SER A 159 -4.65 7.58 14.24
C SER A 159 -4.95 7.05 12.84
N GLU A 160 -4.08 7.17 11.84
CA GLU A 160 -4.36 6.63 10.50
C GLU A 160 -4.65 5.12 10.52
N ILE A 161 -5.56 4.65 9.66
CA ILE A 161 -5.83 3.22 9.45
C ILE A 161 -5.04 2.76 8.22
N VAL A 162 -4.21 1.74 8.38
CA VAL A 162 -3.41 1.17 7.30
C VAL A 162 -3.79 -0.28 7.08
N VAL A 163 -4.20 -0.63 5.86
CA VAL A 163 -4.51 -2.01 5.46
C VAL A 163 -3.25 -2.65 4.88
N SER A 164 -2.70 -3.61 5.62
CA SER A 164 -1.50 -4.37 5.29
C SER A 164 -1.89 -5.79 4.88
N CYS A 165 -1.87 -6.07 3.57
CA CYS A 165 -2.30 -7.35 3.01
C CYS A 165 -1.12 -8.05 2.34
N PHE A 166 -0.91 -9.33 2.66
CA PHE A 166 0.13 -10.14 2.02
C PHE A 166 -0.04 -10.16 0.50
N SER A 167 1.03 -9.90 -0.24
CA SER A 167 1.01 -9.64 -1.68
C SER A 167 0.60 -10.84 -2.54
N ALA A 168 0.72 -12.06 -2.02
CA ALA A 168 0.25 -13.28 -2.70
C ALA A 168 -1.22 -13.62 -2.41
N LEU A 169 -1.94 -12.82 -1.60
CA LEU A 169 -3.37 -12.96 -1.36
C LEU A 169 -4.21 -12.23 -2.42
N SER A 170 -5.47 -12.64 -2.54
CA SER A 170 -6.43 -11.91 -3.37
C SER A 170 -6.67 -10.49 -2.84
N TRP A 171 -6.62 -9.50 -3.74
CA TRP A 171 -6.91 -8.09 -3.42
C TRP A 171 -8.32 -7.89 -2.83
N ARG A 172 -9.22 -8.85 -3.06
CA ARG A 172 -10.56 -8.84 -2.48
C ARG A 172 -10.55 -8.73 -0.95
N TYR A 173 -9.60 -9.38 -0.28
CA TYR A 173 -9.48 -9.29 1.17
C TYR A 173 -9.14 -7.87 1.63
N ALA A 174 -8.17 -7.24 0.95
CA ALA A 174 -7.78 -5.86 1.22
C ALA A 174 -8.95 -4.88 0.98
N LEU A 175 -9.72 -5.08 -0.10
CA LEU A 175 -10.87 -4.25 -0.42
C LEU A 175 -11.99 -4.37 0.62
N ILE A 176 -12.29 -5.57 1.11
CA ILE A 176 -13.30 -5.76 2.16
C ILE A 176 -12.86 -5.11 3.47
N ALA A 177 -11.58 -5.25 3.85
CA ALA A 177 -11.05 -4.57 5.03
C ALA A 177 -11.10 -3.04 4.91
N TYR A 178 -10.78 -2.52 3.72
CA TYR A 178 -10.89 -1.10 3.42
C TYR A 178 -12.35 -0.60 3.48
N ASP A 179 -13.28 -1.34 2.88
CA ASP A 179 -14.71 -1.04 2.90
C ASP A 179 -15.26 -1.04 4.32
N ALA A 180 -14.88 -2.03 5.14
CA ALA A 180 -15.23 -2.09 6.56
C ALA A 180 -14.75 -0.86 7.33
N ALA A 181 -13.48 -0.47 7.14
CA ALA A 181 -12.92 0.72 7.78
C ALA A 181 -13.63 2.00 7.33
N ARG A 182 -13.95 2.14 6.03
CA ARG A 182 -14.71 3.30 5.52
C ARG A 182 -16.14 3.32 6.01
N SER A 183 -16.82 2.17 6.05
CA SER A 183 -18.16 2.02 6.63
C SER A 183 -18.18 2.46 8.10
N TYR A 184 -17.14 2.12 8.85
CA TYR A 184 -16.99 2.59 10.24
C TYR A 184 -16.87 4.11 10.32
N GLU A 185 -16.01 4.72 9.50
CA GLU A 185 -15.84 6.18 9.45
C GLU A 185 -17.13 6.91 9.07
N VAL A 186 -17.93 6.35 8.15
CA VAL A 186 -19.24 6.91 7.79
C VAL A 186 -20.19 6.88 8.99
N LYS A 187 -20.23 5.77 9.73
CA LYS A 187 -21.07 5.62 10.93
C LYS A 187 -20.67 6.56 12.08
N GLN A 188 -19.38 6.83 12.27
CA GLN A 188 -18.88 7.69 13.35
C GLN A 188 -18.85 9.19 12.99
N GLY A 189 -18.47 9.50 11.75
CA GLY A 189 -18.14 10.86 11.32
C GLY A 189 -19.28 11.61 10.65
N ALA A 190 -20.46 11.00 10.47
CA ALA A 190 -21.56 11.61 9.73
C ALA A 190 -21.13 12.09 8.32
N ILE A 191 -20.25 11.31 7.66
CA ILE A 191 -19.82 11.55 6.28
C ILE A 191 -21.01 11.19 5.38
N PHE A 192 -21.98 12.09 5.29
CA PHE A 192 -23.30 11.81 4.70
C PHE A 192 -23.42 12.12 3.22
N ASP A 193 -22.47 12.85 2.62
CA ASP A 193 -22.61 13.25 1.23
C ASP A 193 -21.34 12.96 0.43
N ALA A 194 -21.40 11.91 -0.38
CA ALA A 194 -20.37 11.59 -1.38
C ALA A 194 -20.16 12.74 -2.38
N LYS A 195 -21.04 13.74 -2.39
CA LYS A 195 -20.98 14.93 -3.23
C LYS A 195 -20.22 16.10 -2.61
N ASP A 196 -19.94 16.11 -1.30
CA ASP A 196 -19.14 17.16 -0.66
C ASP A 196 -17.66 16.77 -0.65
N PRO A 197 -16.78 17.45 -1.43
CA PRO A 197 -15.34 17.16 -1.45
C PRO A 197 -14.66 17.37 -0.10
N ASN A 198 -15.22 18.21 0.78
CA ASN A 198 -14.65 18.50 2.09
C ASN A 198 -14.88 17.38 3.11
N SER A 199 -15.88 16.52 2.87
CA SER A 199 -16.21 15.39 3.74
C SER A 199 -15.04 14.40 3.87
N LEU A 200 -14.28 14.17 2.79
CA LEU A 200 -13.08 13.35 2.77
C LEU A 200 -11.87 14.02 3.44
N THR A 201 -11.80 15.35 3.37
CA THR A 201 -10.67 16.12 3.95
C THR A 201 -10.70 16.12 5.48
N ASN A 202 -11.90 16.00 6.05
CA ASN A 202 -12.12 15.93 7.50
C ASN A 202 -12.21 14.49 8.03
N ALA A 203 -12.25 13.50 7.14
CA ALA A 203 -12.27 12.10 7.52
C ALA A 203 -10.90 11.63 8.02
N ARG A 204 -10.92 10.56 8.82
CA ARG A 204 -9.71 9.81 9.17
C ARG A 204 -9.06 9.25 7.91
N ALA A 205 -7.73 9.28 7.85
CA ALA A 205 -6.99 8.66 6.77
C ALA A 205 -7.15 7.13 6.83
N VAL A 206 -7.49 6.53 5.69
CA VAL A 206 -7.52 5.08 5.47
C VAL A 206 -6.77 4.80 4.19
N SER A 207 -5.67 4.07 4.29
CA SER A 207 -4.73 3.81 3.20
C SER A 207 -4.36 2.33 3.11
N PHE A 208 -3.76 1.94 1.99
CA PHE A 208 -3.12 0.63 1.84
C PHE A 208 -1.64 0.79 2.14
N ALA A 209 -1.06 -0.18 2.86
CA ALA A 209 0.38 -0.27 2.96
C ALA A 209 0.98 -0.41 1.55
N PRO A 210 2.12 0.24 1.26
CA PRO A 210 2.76 0.13 -0.04
C PRO A 210 3.09 -1.35 -0.31
N PRO A 211 2.71 -1.91 -1.48
CA PRO A 211 3.11 -3.26 -1.83
C PRO A 211 4.63 -3.27 -1.98
N ARG A 212 5.32 -4.14 -1.23
CA ARG A 212 6.78 -4.22 -1.30
C ARG A 212 7.26 -4.77 -2.64
N VAL A 213 6.49 -5.69 -3.20
CA VAL A 213 6.93 -6.46 -4.35
C VAL A 213 6.41 -5.81 -5.63
N ARG A 214 7.02 -4.69 -6.06
CA ARG A 214 6.82 -4.16 -7.43
C ARG A 214 7.50 -5.05 -8.49
N ASN A 215 8.49 -5.85 -8.09
CA ASN A 215 9.19 -6.83 -8.92
C ASN A 215 9.16 -8.18 -8.22
N TYR A 216 8.24 -9.07 -8.62
CA TYR A 216 8.03 -10.40 -8.04
C TYR A 216 9.32 -11.24 -8.04
N SER A 217 10.04 -11.23 -6.92
CA SER A 217 11.05 -12.24 -6.62
C SER A 217 10.46 -13.18 -5.57
N VAL A 218 10.42 -14.49 -5.89
CA VAL A 218 9.89 -15.52 -4.98
C VAL A 218 10.61 -15.51 -3.62
N LYS A 219 11.81 -14.96 -3.57
CA LYS A 219 12.68 -14.89 -2.40
C LYS A 219 12.27 -13.84 -1.36
N GLU A 220 11.30 -12.98 -1.67
CA GLU A 220 10.88 -11.88 -0.79
C GLU A 220 9.60 -12.19 0.02
N MET A 221 8.94 -13.32 -0.26
CA MET A 221 7.67 -13.70 0.38
C MET A 221 7.84 -13.96 1.88
N GLY A 222 8.94 -14.60 2.27
CA GLY A 222 9.26 -14.85 3.68
C GLY A 222 9.52 -13.56 4.46
N ALA A 223 10.18 -12.58 3.84
CA ALA A 223 10.44 -11.28 4.45
C ALA A 223 9.14 -10.49 4.67
N GLU A 224 8.24 -10.49 3.68
CA GLU A 224 6.94 -9.85 3.80
C GLU A 224 6.09 -10.47 4.92
N LEU A 225 5.97 -11.81 4.95
CA LEU A 225 5.23 -12.51 6.01
C LEU A 225 5.81 -12.23 7.40
N PHE A 226 7.14 -12.22 7.52
CA PHE A 226 7.86 -11.96 8.76
C PHE A 226 7.55 -10.57 9.33
N GLU A 227 7.46 -9.56 8.47
CA GLU A 227 7.12 -8.19 8.86
C GLU A 227 5.65 -8.03 9.18
N LEU A 228 4.76 -8.54 8.32
CA LEU A 228 3.31 -8.51 8.54
C LEU A 228 2.96 -9.13 9.89
N HIS A 229 3.64 -10.21 10.29
CA HIS A 229 3.41 -10.83 11.59
C HIS A 229 3.83 -9.96 12.78
N ARG A 230 4.80 -9.05 12.59
CA ARG A 230 5.32 -8.14 13.64
C ARG A 230 4.60 -6.81 13.71
N LEU A 231 3.73 -6.50 12.75
CA LEU A 231 2.91 -5.29 12.80
C LEU A 231 2.00 -5.32 14.05
N LYS A 232 2.15 -4.25 14.84
CA LYS A 232 1.37 -3.94 16.04
C LYS A 232 0.42 -2.78 15.77
#